data_AF-E4YYU7-F1
#
_entry.id   AF-E4YYU7-F1
#
_cell.length_a   1.000
_cell.length_b   1.000
_cell.length_c   1.000
_cell.angle_alpha   90.00
_cell.angle_beta   90.00
_cell.angle_gamma   90.00
#
_symmetry.space_group_name_H-M   'P 1'
#
loop_
_entity.id
_entity.type
_entity.pdbx_description
1 polymer ?
#
loop_
_entity_poly.entity_id
_entity_poly.type
_entity_poly.pdbx_seq_one_letter_code
_entity_poly.pdbx_strand_id
1 'polypeptide(L)'
;KYSKFSFRKFFFLKQQKNSGETTDQLRQTKKKQEVKDLSSQVNALLRESTKDAIPRETAIRLLKVTCPFLGANQPVSKRLAAFEWIISVFRLKQDQIEDEFPWLMLQVFSAINLDENEKVRKSGMNCLTEIANLNDKTFDTFIEMLYSSLNEISAREDRQKVAFVVRKLCEKLGGEKIYLKLGSRLIFHQETAAKIATIQLLNLLLGTAPELHDFRRKLRERPSEVMDNFNTVWKAWISCPISSLCLALLGRRYQLAYSTVKTLAEMNLNSAHLCEIDRLIQLLESPGFTWLRFELLEKPPALIASLRGILMILPQSKAFDLLQKRLSLIPSEEPFNPNSSSSQISSDDLALSKMLSKKINL
;
A
#
# COMPACT_ATOMS: atom_id res chain seq x y z
N LYS A 1 1.45 10.00 61.63
CA LYS A 1 1.60 9.91 60.15
C LYS A 1 2.36 11.09 59.51
N TYR A 2 3.06 11.94 60.28
CA TYR A 2 3.72 13.16 59.76
C TYR A 2 5.21 13.03 59.39
N SER A 3 5.85 11.86 59.48
CA SER A 3 7.27 11.69 59.10
C SER A 3 7.53 11.22 57.66
N LYS A 4 6.52 10.74 56.92
CA LYS A 4 6.69 10.23 55.54
C LYS A 4 6.65 11.30 54.44
N PHE A 5 6.13 12.50 54.73
CA PHE A 5 6.03 13.58 53.74
C PHE A 5 7.33 14.39 53.58
N SER A 6 8.13 14.50 54.66
CA SER A 6 9.39 15.26 54.65
C SER A 6 10.49 14.53 53.85
N PHE A 7 10.58 13.20 53.97
CA PHE A 7 11.59 12.41 53.28
C PHE A 7 11.40 12.34 51.76
N ARG A 8 10.16 12.30 51.25
CA ARG A 8 9.90 12.33 49.80
C ARG A 8 10.28 13.66 49.17
N LYS A 9 10.05 14.78 49.86
CA LYS A 9 10.44 16.11 49.37
C LYS A 9 11.96 16.27 49.34
N PHE A 10 12.66 15.71 50.33
CA PHE A 10 14.13 15.71 50.39
C PHE A 10 14.76 14.80 49.32
N PHE A 11 14.17 13.63 49.04
CA PHE A 11 14.64 12.74 47.96
C PHE A 11 14.38 13.30 46.57
N PHE A 12 13.25 14.01 46.37
CA PHE A 12 12.95 14.69 45.09
C PHE A 12 13.90 15.87 44.84
N LEU A 13 14.21 16.65 45.88
CA LEU A 13 15.20 17.74 45.82
C LEU A 13 16.63 17.22 45.64
N LYS A 14 16.95 16.04 46.17
CA LYS A 14 18.27 15.40 46.00
C LYS A 14 18.42 14.72 44.63
N GLN A 15 17.34 14.21 44.03
CA GLN A 15 17.34 13.77 42.63
C GLN A 15 17.46 14.95 41.65
N GLN A 16 16.82 16.10 41.92
CA GLN A 16 17.04 17.32 41.14
C GLN A 16 18.46 17.87 41.25
N LYS A 17 19.18 17.62 42.35
CA LYS A 17 20.60 17.97 42.50
C LYS A 17 21.55 17.00 41.79
N ASN A 18 21.09 15.80 41.42
CA ASN A 18 21.89 14.79 40.71
C ASN A 18 21.63 14.77 39.20
N SER A 19 20.60 15.46 38.71
CA SER A 19 20.48 15.88 37.32
C SER A 19 21.04 17.30 37.22
N GLY A 20 22.24 17.48 36.69
CA GLY A 20 22.93 18.77 36.57
C GLY A 20 22.28 19.77 35.60
N GLU A 21 20.97 20.01 35.71
CA GLU A 21 20.29 21.13 35.06
C GLU A 21 20.29 22.33 36.00
N THR A 22 21.10 23.34 35.70
CA THR A 22 21.15 24.61 36.43
C THR A 22 19.80 25.32 36.38
N THR A 23 19.45 26.08 37.43
CA THR A 23 18.21 26.88 37.54
C THR A 23 17.94 27.76 36.32
N ASP A 24 19.01 28.20 35.64
CA ASP A 24 18.94 28.94 34.38
C ASP A 24 18.54 28.08 33.17
N GLN A 25 18.95 26.81 33.11
CA GLN A 25 18.48 25.87 32.07
C GLN A 25 16.98 25.57 32.22
N LEU A 26 16.49 25.47 33.46
CA LEU A 26 15.06 25.33 33.78
C LEU A 26 14.24 26.60 33.45
N ARG A 27 14.81 27.80 33.64
CA ARG A 27 14.19 29.06 33.19
C ARG A 27 14.20 29.20 31.68
N GLN A 28 15.29 28.82 31.01
CA GLN A 28 15.39 28.89 29.55
C GLN A 28 14.45 27.88 28.87
N THR A 29 14.28 26.68 29.40
CA THR A 29 13.30 25.70 28.90
C THR A 29 11.87 26.18 29.09
N LYS A 30 11.53 26.78 30.24
CA LYS A 30 10.21 27.42 30.43
C LYS A 30 9.94 28.55 29.45
N LYS A 31 10.88 29.47 29.25
CA LYS A 31 10.75 30.54 28.25
C LYS A 31 10.60 30.00 26.82
N LYS A 32 11.36 28.95 26.45
CA LYS A 32 11.22 28.28 25.15
C LYS A 32 9.84 27.64 24.97
N GLN A 33 9.28 27.07 26.04
CA GLN A 33 7.94 26.49 26.02
C GLN A 33 6.87 27.58 25.88
N GLU A 34 6.95 28.68 26.64
CA GLU A 34 6.05 29.83 26.53
C GLU A 34 6.04 30.43 25.11
N VAL A 35 7.22 30.62 24.50
CA VAL A 35 7.33 31.11 23.12
C VAL A 35 6.68 30.14 22.13
N LYS A 36 6.80 28.83 22.36
CA LYS A 36 6.18 27.81 21.51
C LYS A 36 4.65 27.82 21.64
N ASP A 37 4.14 27.98 22.86
CA ASP A 37 2.71 28.05 23.15
C ASP A 37 2.09 29.32 22.56
N LEU A 38 2.74 30.48 22.73
CA LEU A 38 2.36 31.74 22.08
C LEU A 38 2.37 31.62 20.54
N SER A 39 3.42 31.04 19.96
CA SER A 39 3.48 30.83 18.51
C SER A 39 2.34 29.93 18.01
N SER A 40 1.95 28.92 18.77
CA SER A 40 0.81 28.05 18.43
C SER A 40 -0.53 28.79 18.51
N GLN A 41 -0.73 29.63 19.52
CA GLN A 41 -1.93 30.46 19.66
C GLN A 41 -2.04 31.50 18.56
N VAL A 42 -0.94 32.19 18.23
CA VAL A 42 -0.90 33.14 17.11
C VAL A 42 -1.23 32.44 15.80
N ASN A 43 -0.67 31.25 15.54
CA ASN A 43 -1.02 30.47 14.34
C ASN A 43 -2.50 30.08 14.30
N ALA A 44 -3.10 29.75 15.44
CA ALA A 44 -4.52 29.43 15.51
C ALA A 44 -5.39 30.65 15.19
N LEU A 45 -5.08 31.81 15.78
CA LEU A 45 -5.79 33.07 15.53
C LEU A 45 -5.63 33.55 14.09
N LEU A 46 -4.42 33.45 13.52
CA LEU A 46 -4.16 33.78 12.13
C LEU A 46 -5.01 32.90 11.20
N ARG A 47 -5.09 31.59 11.46
CA ARG A 47 -5.96 30.68 10.68
C ARG A 47 -7.43 31.05 10.75
N GLU A 48 -7.89 31.47 11.92
CA GLU A 48 -9.26 31.93 12.10
C GLU A 48 -9.54 33.22 11.32
N SER A 49 -8.62 34.19 11.36
CA SER A 49 -8.73 35.43 10.57
C SER A 49 -8.63 35.22 9.05
N THR A 50 -7.91 34.17 8.60
CA THR A 50 -7.83 33.84 7.17
C THR A 50 -9.10 33.19 6.60
N LYS A 51 -10.11 32.92 7.44
CA LYS A 51 -11.42 32.43 6.95
C LYS A 51 -12.20 33.52 6.21
N ASP A 52 -11.91 34.79 6.49
CA ASP A 52 -12.39 35.91 5.68
C ASP A 52 -11.77 35.83 4.28
N ALA A 53 -12.53 36.21 3.24
CA ALA A 53 -12.26 35.86 1.85
C ALA A 53 -10.85 36.24 1.34
N ILE A 54 -9.86 35.36 1.57
CA ILE A 54 -8.52 35.52 1.01
C ILE A 54 -8.58 35.42 -0.52
N PRO A 55 -7.89 36.29 -1.29
CA PRO A 55 -7.80 36.16 -2.74
C PRO A 55 -7.12 34.84 -3.15
N ARG A 56 -7.46 34.33 -4.34
CA ARG A 56 -6.85 33.10 -4.92
C ARG A 56 -5.33 33.16 -4.89
N GLU A 57 -4.74 34.27 -5.34
CA GLU A 57 -3.28 34.43 -5.37
C GLU A 57 -2.65 34.33 -3.98
N THR A 58 -3.31 34.90 -2.96
CA THR A 58 -2.84 34.83 -1.58
C THR A 58 -2.86 33.38 -1.07
N ALA A 59 -3.90 32.61 -1.38
CA ALA A 59 -3.96 31.19 -1.05
C ALA A 59 -2.80 30.40 -1.68
N ILE A 60 -2.52 30.62 -2.97
CA ILE A 60 -1.41 29.96 -3.67
C ILE A 60 -0.05 30.37 -3.06
N ARG A 61 0.14 31.66 -2.77
CA ARG A 61 1.36 32.15 -2.10
C ARG A 61 1.53 31.53 -0.72
N LEU A 62 0.45 31.41 0.06
CA LEU A 62 0.48 30.75 1.35
C LEU A 62 0.92 29.28 1.22
N LEU A 63 0.40 28.54 0.24
CA LEU A 63 0.84 27.17 -0.01
C LEU A 63 2.32 27.11 -0.38
N LYS A 64 2.78 27.98 -1.29
CA LYS A 64 4.19 28.04 -1.74
C LYS A 64 5.16 28.40 -0.61
N VAL A 65 4.75 29.27 0.32
CA VAL A 65 5.54 29.62 1.50
C VAL A 65 5.48 28.52 2.57
N THR A 66 4.36 27.80 2.67
CA THR A 66 4.15 26.78 3.71
C THR A 66 4.83 25.45 3.38
N CYS A 67 4.79 25.00 2.12
CA CYS A 67 5.32 23.69 1.72
C CYS A 67 6.81 23.47 2.05
N PRO A 68 7.72 24.46 1.93
CA PRO A 68 9.12 24.31 2.37
C PRO A 68 9.27 23.93 3.85
N PHE A 69 8.30 24.28 4.70
CA PHE A 69 8.33 23.90 6.12
C PHE A 69 8.02 22.41 6.36
N LEU A 70 7.61 21.66 5.35
CA LEU A 70 7.41 20.21 5.43
C LEU A 70 8.72 19.42 5.39
N GLY A 71 9.82 20.05 4.98
CA GLY A 71 11.12 19.39 4.81
C GLY A 71 11.61 18.67 6.07
N ALA A 72 12.33 17.56 5.88
CA ALA A 72 12.83 16.72 6.97
C ALA A 72 13.79 17.47 7.92
N ASN A 73 14.44 18.53 7.45
CA ASN A 73 15.31 19.41 8.24
C ASN A 73 14.55 20.33 9.22
N GLN A 74 13.23 20.43 9.12
CA GLN A 74 12.43 21.29 9.99
C GLN A 74 12.02 20.59 11.29
N PRO A 75 11.89 21.33 12.41
CA PRO A 75 11.35 20.78 13.64
C PRO A 75 9.96 20.19 13.45
N VAL A 76 9.69 19.06 14.12
CA VAL A 76 8.40 18.34 14.06
C VAL A 76 7.20 19.26 14.24
N SER A 77 7.24 20.20 15.20
CA SER A 77 6.14 21.14 15.44
C SER A 77 5.86 22.09 14.27
N LYS A 78 6.91 22.51 13.54
CA LYS A 78 6.74 23.37 12.36
C LYS A 78 6.12 22.59 11.19
N ARG A 79 6.58 21.36 10.97
CA ARG A 79 6.02 20.46 9.94
C ARG A 79 4.54 20.16 10.19
N LEU A 80 4.17 19.90 11.45
CA LEU A 80 2.76 19.71 11.83
C LEU A 80 1.92 20.97 11.60
N ALA A 81 2.40 22.13 12.04
CA ALA A 81 1.72 23.40 11.79
C ALA A 81 1.58 23.70 10.29
N ALA A 82 2.58 23.34 9.48
CA ALA A 82 2.53 23.50 8.03
C ALA A 82 1.43 22.63 7.40
N PHE A 83 1.27 21.36 7.83
CA PHE A 83 0.13 20.55 7.38
C PHE A 83 -1.22 21.14 7.81
N GLU A 84 -1.35 21.65 9.02
CA GLU A 84 -2.57 22.32 9.47
C GLU A 84 -2.92 23.54 8.59
N TRP A 85 -1.90 24.33 8.22
CA TRP A 85 -2.07 25.47 7.31
C TRP A 85 -2.47 25.04 5.91
N ILE A 86 -1.82 24.01 5.34
CA ILE A 86 -2.15 23.47 4.02
C ILE A 86 -3.61 23.01 3.99
N ILE A 87 -4.04 22.23 4.98
CA ILE A 87 -5.44 21.76 5.09
C ILE A 87 -6.40 22.94 5.23
N SER A 88 -6.05 23.95 6.03
CA SER A 88 -6.89 25.13 6.21
C SER A 88 -7.08 25.90 4.89
N VAL A 89 -5.99 26.13 4.15
CA VAL A 89 -6.06 26.81 2.84
C VAL A 89 -6.83 25.97 1.82
N PHE A 90 -6.59 24.65 1.80
CA PHE A 90 -7.33 23.72 0.96
C PHE A 90 -8.85 23.83 1.21
N ARG A 91 -9.30 23.71 2.46
CA ARG A 91 -10.74 23.80 2.81
C ARG A 91 -11.38 25.13 2.45
N LEU A 92 -10.62 26.23 2.47
CA LEU A 92 -11.13 27.56 2.15
C LEU A 92 -11.25 27.81 0.65
N LYS A 93 -10.41 27.16 -0.18
CA LYS A 93 -10.22 27.54 -1.58
C LYS A 93 -10.14 26.39 -2.57
N GLN A 94 -10.49 25.16 -2.17
CA GLN A 94 -10.40 23.96 -3.02
C GLN A 94 -10.96 24.15 -4.44
N ASP A 95 -12.06 24.91 -4.61
CA ASP A 95 -12.67 25.17 -5.93
C ASP A 95 -11.87 26.14 -6.83
N GLN A 96 -10.98 26.94 -6.24
CA GLN A 96 -10.22 27.99 -6.94
C GLN A 96 -8.77 27.61 -7.22
N ILE A 97 -8.23 26.59 -6.56
CA ILE A 97 -6.81 26.19 -6.66
C ILE A 97 -6.62 24.73 -7.11
N GLU A 98 -7.63 24.15 -7.80
CA GLU A 98 -7.56 22.76 -8.27
C GLU A 98 -6.35 22.49 -9.18
N ASP A 99 -5.92 23.49 -9.94
CA ASP A 99 -4.74 23.44 -10.80
C ASP A 99 -3.41 23.25 -10.04
N GLU A 100 -3.36 23.60 -8.76
CA GLU A 100 -2.17 23.46 -7.91
C GLU A 100 -2.12 22.10 -7.18
N PHE A 101 -3.20 21.31 -7.21
CA PHE A 101 -3.27 20.03 -6.49
C PHE A 101 -2.23 18.99 -6.92
N PRO A 102 -1.92 18.78 -8.22
CA PRO A 102 -0.88 17.83 -8.60
C PRO A 102 0.46 18.13 -7.91
N TRP A 103 0.87 19.40 -7.94
CA TRP A 103 2.09 19.86 -7.27
C TRP A 103 2.01 19.69 -5.75
N LEU A 104 0.91 20.14 -5.14
CA LEU A 104 0.73 20.08 -3.69
C LEU A 104 0.77 18.64 -3.18
N MET A 105 0.08 17.72 -3.85
CA MET A 105 0.07 16.31 -3.49
C MET A 105 1.48 15.70 -3.57
N LEU A 106 2.26 16.05 -4.59
CA LEU A 106 3.66 15.59 -4.69
C LEU A 106 4.53 16.12 -3.54
N GLN A 107 4.36 17.39 -3.15
CA GLN A 107 5.07 17.97 -2.00
C GLN A 107 4.70 17.26 -0.69
N VAL A 108 3.41 17.02 -0.45
CA VAL A 108 2.94 16.31 0.75
C VAL A 108 3.41 14.86 0.75
N PHE A 109 3.32 14.16 -0.39
CA PHE A 109 3.76 12.77 -0.53
C PHE A 109 5.26 12.62 -0.25
N SER A 110 6.10 13.45 -0.89
CA SER A 110 7.55 13.44 -0.67
C SER A 110 7.92 13.75 0.78
N ALA A 111 7.19 14.67 1.44
CA ALA A 111 7.40 14.99 2.85
C ALA A 111 7.09 13.81 3.79
N ILE A 112 6.11 12.95 3.48
CA ILE A 112 5.76 11.82 4.37
C ILE A 112 6.43 10.50 4.02
N ASN A 113 6.85 10.30 2.77
CA ASN A 113 7.38 9.02 2.30
C ASN A 113 8.65 8.61 3.06
N LEU A 114 9.46 9.57 3.50
CA LEU A 114 10.73 9.34 4.20
C LEU A 114 10.74 9.83 5.66
N ASP A 115 9.60 10.24 6.22
CA ASP A 115 9.56 10.80 7.57
C ASP A 115 9.55 9.70 8.65
N GLU A 116 10.44 9.77 9.63
CA GLU A 116 10.48 8.82 10.75
C GLU A 116 9.40 9.08 11.81
N ASN A 117 8.87 10.30 11.89
CA ASN A 117 7.91 10.70 12.89
C ASN A 117 6.49 10.28 12.51
N GLU A 118 5.89 9.40 13.31
CA GLU A 118 4.54 8.88 13.08
C GLU A 118 3.46 9.96 13.01
N LYS A 119 3.54 11.00 13.86
CA LYS A 119 2.54 12.09 13.87
C LYS A 119 2.59 12.88 12.57
N VAL A 120 3.78 13.14 12.03
CA VAL A 120 3.96 13.86 10.77
C VAL A 120 3.45 13.02 9.60
N ARG A 121 3.81 11.73 9.54
CA ARG A 121 3.24 10.81 8.54
C ARG A 121 1.71 10.78 8.59
N LYS A 122 1.12 10.67 9.79
CA LYS A 122 -0.34 10.67 9.97
C LYS A 122 -0.98 11.98 9.48
N SER A 123 -0.37 13.12 9.82
CA SER A 123 -0.87 14.44 9.41
C SER A 123 -0.80 14.64 7.90
N GLY A 124 0.32 14.32 7.26
CA GLY A 124 0.43 14.45 5.81
C GLY A 124 -0.41 13.41 5.07
N MET A 125 -0.57 12.20 5.61
CA MET A 125 -1.51 11.22 5.06
C MET A 125 -2.95 11.74 5.09
N ASN A 126 -3.39 12.34 6.20
CA ASN A 126 -4.71 12.99 6.27
C ASN A 126 -4.85 14.07 5.19
N CYS A 127 -3.83 14.92 5.03
CA CYS A 127 -3.81 15.96 4.00
C CYS A 127 -3.95 15.37 2.59
N LEU A 128 -3.18 14.34 2.23
CA LEU A 128 -3.30 13.67 0.92
C LEU A 128 -4.68 13.09 0.71
N THR A 129 -5.21 12.37 1.70
CA THR A 129 -6.52 11.72 1.57
C THR A 129 -7.66 12.72 1.46
N GLU A 130 -7.52 13.88 2.09
CA GLU A 130 -8.52 14.95 2.01
C GLU A 130 -8.53 15.57 0.61
N ILE A 131 -7.35 15.86 0.05
CA ILE A 131 -7.23 16.35 -1.34
C ILE A 131 -7.76 15.29 -2.32
N ALA A 132 -7.33 14.04 -2.18
CA ALA A 132 -7.71 12.95 -3.09
C ALA A 132 -9.21 12.61 -3.08
N ASN A 133 -9.94 12.92 -1.99
CA ASN A 133 -11.37 12.64 -1.86
C ASN A 133 -12.27 13.78 -2.34
N LEU A 134 -11.72 14.89 -2.85
CA LEU A 134 -12.53 16.03 -3.26
C LEU A 134 -13.51 15.69 -4.38
N ASN A 135 -13.01 15.11 -5.47
CA ASN A 135 -13.77 14.72 -6.65
C ASN A 135 -13.00 13.65 -7.44
N ASP A 136 -13.65 13.03 -8.42
CA ASP A 136 -13.05 11.93 -9.21
C ASP A 136 -11.84 12.37 -10.03
N LYS A 137 -11.83 13.60 -10.55
CA LYS A 137 -10.70 14.15 -11.32
C LYS A 137 -9.46 14.31 -10.45
N THR A 138 -9.64 14.77 -9.21
CA THR A 138 -8.56 14.92 -8.22
C THR A 138 -8.07 13.54 -7.77
N PHE A 139 -8.98 12.59 -7.57
CA PHE A 139 -8.61 11.21 -7.29
C PHE A 139 -7.79 10.60 -8.44
N ASP A 140 -8.14 10.87 -9.68
CA ASP A 140 -7.38 10.41 -10.85
C ASP A 140 -5.98 11.00 -10.88
N THR A 141 -5.85 12.30 -10.62
CA THR A 141 -4.56 12.98 -10.51
C THR A 141 -3.71 12.40 -9.38
N PHE A 142 -4.33 12.10 -8.24
CA PHE A 142 -3.69 11.45 -7.11
C PHE A 142 -3.15 10.06 -7.50
N ILE A 143 -3.92 9.27 -8.24
CA ILE A 143 -3.52 7.93 -8.68
C ILE A 143 -2.36 7.98 -9.68
N GLU A 144 -2.33 8.95 -10.60
CA GLU A 144 -1.20 9.15 -11.51
C GLU A 144 0.08 9.53 -10.77
N MET A 145 -0.03 10.38 -9.74
CA MET A 145 1.09 10.75 -8.87
C MET A 145 1.58 9.56 -8.03
N LEU A 146 0.66 8.74 -7.50
CA LEU A 146 1.00 7.52 -6.78
C LEU A 146 1.68 6.49 -7.69
N TYR A 147 1.19 6.31 -8.92
CA TYR A 147 1.82 5.43 -9.91
C TYR A 147 3.23 5.91 -10.27
N SER A 148 3.41 7.20 -10.60
CA SER A 148 4.73 7.78 -10.89
C SER A 148 5.70 7.54 -9.73
N SER A 149 5.23 7.78 -8.50
CA SER A 149 6.02 7.55 -7.28
C SER A 149 6.38 6.09 -7.07
N LEU A 150 5.51 5.13 -7.45
CA LEU A 150 5.79 3.69 -7.40
C LEU A 150 6.80 3.27 -8.47
N ASN A 151 6.73 3.89 -9.65
CA ASN A 151 7.54 3.56 -10.81
C ASN A 151 8.98 4.11 -10.71
N GLU A 152 9.21 5.16 -9.92
CA GLU A 152 10.55 5.73 -9.70
C GLU A 152 11.40 4.93 -8.69
N ILE A 153 10.82 3.91 -8.03
CA ILE A 153 11.50 3.20 -6.94
C ILE A 153 12.49 2.16 -7.46
N SER A 154 13.78 2.47 -7.36
CA SER A 154 14.86 1.56 -7.70
C SER A 154 15.39 0.75 -6.49
N ALA A 155 15.45 1.33 -5.29
CA ALA A 155 16.07 0.71 -4.11
C ALA A 155 15.09 -0.10 -3.23
N ARG A 156 15.60 -1.14 -2.56
CA ARG A 156 14.81 -2.05 -1.70
C ARG A 156 14.23 -1.35 -0.45
N GLU A 157 14.98 -0.44 0.16
CA GLU A 157 14.55 0.29 1.36
C GLU A 157 13.38 1.23 1.06
N ASP A 158 13.43 1.88 -0.10
CA ASP A 158 12.36 2.78 -0.56
C ASP A 158 11.07 2.01 -0.88
N ARG A 159 11.17 0.75 -1.35
CA ARG A 159 9.98 -0.11 -1.53
C ARG A 159 9.24 -0.37 -0.23
N GLN A 160 9.92 -0.57 0.90
CA GLN A 160 9.24 -0.81 2.18
C GLN A 160 8.47 0.42 2.67
N LYS A 161 9.06 1.61 2.47
CA LYS A 161 8.44 2.88 2.86
C LYS A 161 7.22 3.18 2.00
N VAL A 162 7.33 3.01 0.68
CA VAL A 162 6.17 3.20 -0.20
C VAL A 162 5.10 2.13 0.03
N ALA A 163 5.50 0.89 0.35
CA ALA A 163 4.56 -0.16 0.77
C ALA A 163 3.73 0.27 1.98
N PHE A 164 4.35 0.93 2.97
CA PHE A 164 3.64 1.47 4.12
C PHE A 164 2.64 2.57 3.71
N VAL A 165 3.07 3.50 2.85
CA VAL A 165 2.20 4.59 2.35
C VAL A 165 0.99 4.01 1.61
N VAL A 166 1.18 3.05 0.70
CA VAL A 166 0.09 2.37 -0.03
C VAL A 166 -0.87 1.67 0.93
N ARG A 167 -0.39 0.97 1.96
CA ARG A 167 -1.27 0.34 2.98
C ARG A 167 -2.13 1.37 3.69
N LYS A 168 -1.53 2.49 4.12
CA LYS A 168 -2.25 3.57 4.82
C LYS A 168 -3.25 4.30 3.93
N LEU A 169 -2.96 4.42 2.64
CA LEU A 169 -3.92 4.90 1.66
C LEU A 169 -5.08 3.92 1.48
N CYS A 170 -4.81 2.61 1.38
CA CYS A 170 -5.85 1.58 1.31
C CYS A 170 -6.75 1.57 2.54
N GLU A 171 -6.19 1.79 3.73
CA GLU A 171 -6.92 1.94 4.98
C GLU A 171 -7.92 3.10 4.94
N LYS A 172 -7.51 4.25 4.38
CA LYS A 172 -8.27 5.50 4.45
C LYS A 172 -9.21 5.74 3.27
N LEU A 173 -8.82 5.33 2.06
CA LEU A 173 -9.55 5.59 0.81
C LEU A 173 -10.26 4.34 0.30
N GLY A 174 -10.03 3.18 0.92
CA GLY A 174 -10.53 1.89 0.49
C GLY A 174 -9.58 1.21 -0.49
N GLY A 175 -9.14 0.00 -0.14
CA GLY A 175 -8.23 -0.80 -0.96
C GLY A 175 -8.79 -1.13 -2.34
N GLU A 176 -10.07 -1.44 -2.45
CA GLU A 176 -10.75 -1.71 -3.72
C GLU A 176 -10.65 -0.52 -4.68
N LYS A 177 -11.03 0.68 -4.23
CA LYS A 177 -11.00 1.90 -5.03
C LYS A 177 -9.59 2.17 -5.58
N ILE A 178 -8.58 2.05 -4.72
CA ILE A 178 -7.18 2.25 -5.10
C ILE A 178 -6.70 1.19 -6.11
N TYR A 179 -6.93 -0.10 -5.84
CA TYR A 179 -6.44 -1.18 -6.69
C TYR A 179 -7.11 -1.18 -8.06
N LEU A 180 -8.42 -0.93 -8.13
CA LEU A 180 -9.13 -0.86 -9.42
C LEU A 180 -8.65 0.34 -10.24
N LYS A 181 -8.46 1.52 -9.61
CA LYS A 181 -8.00 2.70 -10.33
C LYS A 181 -6.53 2.57 -10.76
N LEU A 182 -5.63 2.14 -9.87
CA LEU A 182 -4.23 1.85 -10.25
C LEU A 182 -4.15 0.77 -11.33
N GLY A 183 -4.94 -0.30 -11.20
CA GLY A 183 -5.02 -1.35 -12.21
C GLY A 183 -5.44 -0.80 -13.57
N SER A 184 -6.48 0.04 -13.61
CA SER A 184 -6.90 0.70 -14.85
C SER A 184 -5.80 1.53 -15.50
N ARG A 185 -4.96 2.23 -14.71
CA ARG A 185 -3.82 3.01 -15.23
C ARG A 185 -2.69 2.11 -15.72
N LEU A 186 -2.33 1.10 -14.94
CA LEU A 186 -1.29 0.13 -15.28
C LEU A 186 -1.51 -0.55 -16.63
N ILE A 187 -2.77 -0.76 -17.05
CA ILE A 187 -3.10 -1.36 -18.35
C ILE A 187 -2.56 -0.50 -19.52
N PHE A 188 -2.64 0.82 -19.42
CA PHE A 188 -2.27 1.74 -20.52
C PHE A 188 -0.79 2.13 -20.54
N HIS A 189 -0.05 1.89 -19.45
CA HIS A 189 1.38 2.18 -19.42
C HIS A 189 2.21 1.11 -20.14
N GLN A 190 3.32 1.56 -20.76
CA GLN A 190 4.31 0.72 -21.41
C GLN A 190 4.88 -0.34 -20.47
N GLU A 191 5.32 -1.46 -21.04
CA GLU A 191 5.89 -2.56 -20.28
C GLU A 191 7.34 -2.24 -19.91
N THR A 192 7.54 -1.86 -18.66
CA THR A 192 8.86 -1.54 -18.11
C THR A 192 9.15 -2.42 -16.90
N ALA A 193 10.43 -2.59 -16.56
CA ALA A 193 10.85 -3.30 -15.35
C ALA A 193 10.25 -2.66 -14.08
N ALA A 194 10.07 -1.34 -14.08
CA ALA A 194 9.47 -0.60 -12.97
C ALA A 194 7.96 -0.85 -12.83
N LYS A 195 7.22 -0.96 -13.94
CA LYS A 195 5.82 -1.43 -13.95
C LYS A 195 5.71 -2.84 -13.36
N ILE A 196 6.57 -3.76 -13.78
CA ILE A 196 6.60 -5.14 -13.25
C ILE A 196 6.87 -5.13 -11.73
N ALA A 197 7.86 -4.36 -11.29
CA ALA A 197 8.17 -4.22 -9.86
C ALA A 197 6.98 -3.63 -9.06
N THR A 198 6.25 -2.69 -9.64
CA THR A 198 5.03 -2.11 -9.05
C THR A 198 3.94 -3.17 -8.89
N ILE A 199 3.69 -3.97 -9.94
CA ILE A 199 2.72 -5.08 -9.89
C ILE A 199 3.11 -6.11 -8.82
N GLN A 200 4.39 -6.47 -8.75
CA GLN A 200 4.90 -7.40 -7.71
C GLN A 200 4.68 -6.85 -6.30
N LEU A 201 4.95 -5.55 -6.08
CA LEU A 201 4.70 -4.90 -4.79
C LEU A 201 3.21 -4.89 -4.43
N LEU A 202 2.35 -4.49 -5.35
CA LEU A 202 0.90 -4.51 -5.15
C LEU A 202 0.39 -5.94 -4.89
N ASN A 203 0.93 -6.94 -5.58
CA ASN A 203 0.56 -8.34 -5.35
C ASN A 203 0.96 -8.81 -3.94
N LEU A 204 2.17 -8.48 -3.49
CA LEU A 204 2.63 -8.78 -2.13
C LEU A 204 1.74 -8.11 -1.08
N LEU A 205 1.39 -6.83 -1.28
CA LEU A 205 0.51 -6.10 -0.39
C LEU A 205 -0.90 -6.72 -0.38
N LEU A 206 -1.46 -7.03 -1.55
CA LEU A 206 -2.74 -7.70 -1.67
C LEU A 206 -2.77 -9.03 -0.91
N GLY A 207 -1.69 -9.80 -0.94
CA GLY A 207 -1.59 -11.08 -0.23
C GLY A 207 -1.39 -10.96 1.29
N THR A 208 -0.74 -9.90 1.78
CA THR A 208 -0.26 -9.82 3.18
C THR A 208 -0.89 -8.73 4.03
N ALA A 209 -1.33 -7.61 3.44
CA ALA A 209 -1.77 -6.45 4.20
C ALA A 209 -3.17 -6.70 4.82
N PRO A 210 -3.36 -6.45 6.13
CA PRO A 210 -4.67 -6.61 6.77
C PRO A 210 -5.72 -5.65 6.21
N GLU A 211 -5.33 -4.44 5.81
CA GLU A 211 -6.22 -3.40 5.26
C GLU A 211 -6.87 -3.83 3.93
N LEU A 212 -6.32 -4.84 3.25
CA LEU A 212 -6.83 -5.38 1.99
C LEU A 212 -7.68 -6.64 2.18
N HIS A 213 -8.01 -7.03 3.42
CA HIS A 213 -8.80 -8.22 3.70
C HIS A 213 -10.15 -8.23 2.97
N ASP A 214 -10.88 -7.13 3.03
CA ASP A 214 -12.21 -7.05 2.40
C ASP A 214 -12.12 -7.06 0.89
N PHE A 215 -11.11 -6.41 0.32
CA PHE A 215 -10.88 -6.46 -1.12
C PHE A 215 -10.51 -7.87 -1.59
N ARG A 216 -9.67 -8.60 -0.86
CA ARG A 216 -9.40 -10.03 -1.14
C ARG A 216 -10.68 -10.86 -1.17
N ARG A 217 -11.63 -10.56 -0.27
CA ARG A 217 -12.94 -11.24 -0.22
C ARG A 217 -13.75 -10.98 -1.50
N LYS A 218 -13.86 -9.71 -1.89
CA LYS A 218 -14.55 -9.30 -3.12
C LYS A 218 -13.94 -9.89 -4.39
N LEU A 219 -12.62 -10.07 -4.44
CA LEU A 219 -11.95 -10.72 -5.57
C LEU A 219 -12.34 -12.21 -5.76
N ARG A 220 -12.85 -12.87 -4.71
CA ARG A 220 -13.34 -14.26 -4.79
C ARG A 220 -14.80 -14.35 -5.20
N GLU A 221 -15.55 -13.27 -5.07
CA GLU A 221 -16.96 -13.23 -5.45
C GLU A 221 -17.09 -13.44 -6.96
N ARG A 222 -18.25 -13.94 -7.38
CA ARG A 222 -18.54 -14.04 -8.82
C ARG A 222 -18.68 -12.63 -9.38
N PRO A 223 -18.24 -12.38 -10.63
CA PRO A 223 -18.45 -11.08 -11.25
C PRO A 223 -19.94 -10.75 -11.23
N SER A 224 -20.25 -9.51 -10.86
CA SER A 224 -21.61 -8.98 -11.00
C SER A 224 -21.76 -8.33 -12.37
N GLU A 225 -22.99 -8.14 -12.85
CA GLU A 225 -23.24 -7.43 -14.12
C GLU A 225 -22.67 -5.99 -14.13
N VAL A 226 -22.53 -5.38 -12.95
CA VAL A 226 -22.12 -3.97 -12.78
C VAL A 226 -20.62 -3.84 -12.51
N MET A 227 -19.99 -4.85 -11.91
CA MET A 227 -18.61 -4.74 -11.43
C MET A 227 -17.88 -6.08 -11.47
N ASP A 228 -16.77 -6.07 -12.20
CA ASP A 228 -15.83 -7.19 -12.30
C ASP A 228 -14.45 -6.79 -11.77
N ASN A 229 -14.34 -6.87 -10.45
CA ASN A 229 -13.14 -6.52 -9.71
C ASN A 229 -11.95 -7.40 -10.11
N PHE A 230 -12.20 -8.70 -10.30
CA PHE A 230 -11.16 -9.64 -10.67
C PHE A 230 -10.59 -9.32 -12.05
N ASN A 231 -11.45 -9.13 -13.06
CA ASN A 231 -10.98 -8.90 -14.43
C ASN A 231 -10.23 -7.58 -14.58
N THR A 232 -10.63 -6.54 -13.84
CA THR A 232 -9.94 -5.25 -13.85
C THR A 232 -8.50 -5.38 -13.35
N VAL A 233 -8.31 -6.04 -12.20
CA VAL A 233 -6.97 -6.27 -11.63
C VAL A 233 -6.18 -7.26 -12.50
N TRP A 234 -6.83 -8.33 -12.97
CA TRP A 234 -6.21 -9.34 -13.83
C TRP A 234 -5.55 -8.73 -15.06
N LYS A 235 -6.28 -7.88 -15.81
CA LYS A 235 -5.76 -7.22 -17.02
C LYS A 235 -4.46 -6.45 -16.79
N ALA A 236 -4.32 -5.81 -15.63
CA ALA A 236 -3.09 -5.12 -15.24
C ALA A 236 -1.99 -6.12 -14.84
N TRP A 237 -2.34 -7.21 -14.17
CA TRP A 237 -1.40 -8.20 -13.64
C TRP A 237 -0.78 -9.09 -14.72
N ILE A 238 -1.41 -9.21 -15.89
CA ILE A 238 -0.91 -10.05 -17.01
C ILE A 238 0.55 -9.74 -17.38
N SER A 239 1.01 -8.49 -17.22
CA SER A 239 2.42 -8.12 -17.43
C SER A 239 3.41 -8.84 -16.50
N CYS A 240 2.93 -9.48 -15.43
CA CYS A 240 3.72 -10.28 -14.51
C CYS A 240 3.01 -11.64 -14.29
N PRO A 241 3.36 -12.68 -15.08
CA PRO A 241 2.65 -13.96 -15.07
C PRO A 241 2.61 -14.66 -13.69
N ILE A 242 3.66 -14.55 -12.89
CA ILE A 242 3.73 -15.14 -11.55
C ILE A 242 2.83 -14.38 -10.55
N SER A 243 2.72 -13.05 -10.68
CA SER A 243 1.74 -12.27 -9.91
C SER A 243 0.32 -12.58 -10.37
N SER A 244 0.10 -12.80 -11.67
CA SER A 244 -1.20 -13.25 -12.21
C SER A 244 -1.60 -14.60 -11.63
N LEU A 245 -0.67 -15.57 -11.58
CA LEU A 245 -0.91 -16.86 -10.93
C LEU A 245 -1.33 -16.69 -9.47
N CYS A 246 -0.62 -15.85 -8.72
CA CYS A 246 -0.98 -15.51 -7.34
C CYS A 246 -2.41 -14.94 -7.24
N LEU A 247 -2.78 -14.05 -8.16
CA LEU A 247 -4.10 -13.43 -8.20
C LEU A 247 -5.20 -14.45 -8.53
N ALA A 248 -4.99 -15.36 -9.49
CA ALA A 248 -5.94 -16.43 -9.81
C ALA A 248 -6.17 -17.35 -8.61
N LEU A 249 -5.10 -17.75 -7.93
CA LEU A 249 -5.18 -18.53 -6.69
C LEU A 249 -5.96 -17.76 -5.62
N LEU A 250 -5.66 -16.47 -5.43
CA LEU A 250 -6.33 -15.61 -4.45
C LEU A 250 -7.82 -15.39 -4.75
N GLY A 251 -8.20 -15.32 -6.03
CA GLY A 251 -9.57 -15.12 -6.51
C GLY A 251 -10.38 -16.40 -6.69
N ARG A 252 -9.89 -17.57 -6.24
CA ARG A 252 -10.53 -18.89 -6.45
C ARG A 252 -10.77 -19.23 -7.93
N ARG A 253 -9.97 -18.69 -8.84
CA ARG A 253 -10.04 -18.99 -10.28
C ARG A 253 -9.06 -20.12 -10.61
N TYR A 254 -9.31 -21.31 -10.06
CA TYR A 254 -8.34 -22.41 -10.11
C TYR A 254 -8.08 -22.97 -11.51
N GLN A 255 -9.07 -22.92 -12.41
CA GLN A 255 -8.85 -23.28 -13.81
C GLN A 255 -7.92 -22.29 -14.51
N LEU A 256 -8.11 -20.99 -14.26
CA LEU A 256 -7.24 -19.93 -14.75
C LEU A 256 -5.82 -20.02 -14.14
N ALA A 257 -5.72 -20.40 -12.87
CA ALA A 257 -4.42 -20.68 -12.23
C ALA A 257 -3.70 -21.82 -12.95
N TYR A 258 -4.39 -22.93 -13.23
CA TYR A 258 -3.81 -24.07 -13.90
C TYR A 258 -3.38 -23.76 -15.33
N SER A 259 -4.20 -23.01 -16.08
CA SER A 259 -3.83 -22.57 -17.43
C SER A 259 -2.63 -21.62 -17.40
N THR A 260 -2.55 -20.73 -16.42
CA THR A 260 -1.39 -19.85 -16.20
C THR A 260 -0.12 -20.65 -15.92
N VAL A 261 -0.19 -21.73 -15.14
CA VAL A 261 0.95 -22.61 -14.88
C VAL A 261 1.42 -23.31 -16.16
N LYS A 262 0.50 -23.76 -17.02
CA LYS A 262 0.87 -24.32 -18.34
C LYS A 262 1.63 -23.31 -19.18
N THR A 263 1.12 -22.08 -19.26
CA THR A 263 1.81 -21.01 -20.01
C THR A 263 3.17 -20.65 -19.41
N LEU A 264 3.30 -20.68 -18.08
CA LEU A 264 4.61 -20.50 -17.42
C LEU A 264 5.61 -21.60 -17.76
N ALA A 265 5.15 -22.85 -17.95
CA ALA A 265 6.02 -23.97 -18.31
C ALA A 265 6.54 -23.86 -19.77
N GLU A 266 5.83 -23.14 -20.63
CA GLU A 266 6.24 -22.87 -22.02
C GLU A 266 7.15 -21.64 -22.13
N MET A 267 7.25 -20.82 -21.08
CA MET A 267 8.14 -19.66 -21.03
C MET A 267 9.60 -20.06 -20.82
N ASN A 268 10.51 -19.27 -21.39
CA ASN A 268 11.93 -19.28 -21.02
C ASN A 268 12.13 -18.65 -19.63
N LEU A 269 11.99 -19.48 -18.58
CA LEU A 269 12.14 -19.05 -17.19
C LEU A 269 13.61 -18.74 -16.88
N ASN A 270 13.83 -17.65 -16.14
CA ASN A 270 15.15 -17.21 -15.69
C ASN A 270 15.20 -17.24 -14.15
N SER A 271 16.37 -16.94 -13.58
CA SER A 271 16.56 -16.95 -12.12
C SER A 271 15.63 -15.97 -11.39
N ALA A 272 15.29 -14.82 -12.00
CA ALA A 272 14.35 -13.87 -11.40
C ALA A 272 12.93 -14.44 -11.35
N HIS A 273 12.48 -15.13 -12.40
CA HIS A 273 11.21 -15.85 -12.41
C HIS A 273 11.15 -16.92 -11.30
N LEU A 274 12.19 -17.74 -11.17
CA LEU A 274 12.26 -18.76 -10.10
C LEU A 274 12.23 -18.13 -8.70
N CYS A 275 12.93 -17.02 -8.49
CA CYS A 275 12.87 -16.27 -7.23
C CYS A 275 11.45 -15.77 -6.90
N GLU A 276 10.70 -15.30 -7.90
CA GLU A 276 9.31 -14.87 -7.70
C GLU A 276 8.37 -16.05 -7.39
N ILE A 277 8.59 -17.22 -8.01
CA ILE A 277 7.83 -18.43 -7.68
C ILE A 277 8.13 -18.88 -6.24
N ASP A 278 9.39 -18.85 -5.81
CA ASP A 278 9.77 -19.11 -4.41
C ASP A 278 9.04 -18.15 -3.44
N ARG A 279 8.96 -16.86 -3.79
CA ARG A 279 8.21 -15.86 -2.99
C ARG A 279 6.71 -16.14 -2.99
N LEU A 280 6.13 -16.56 -4.11
CA LEU A 280 4.73 -16.97 -4.18
C LEU A 280 4.46 -18.12 -3.20
N ILE A 281 5.32 -19.14 -3.17
CA ILE A 281 5.14 -20.27 -2.26
C ILE A 281 5.23 -19.84 -0.80
N GLN A 282 6.18 -18.97 -0.45
CA GLN A 282 6.24 -18.38 0.89
C GLN A 282 4.97 -17.58 1.21
N LEU A 283 4.43 -16.86 0.22
CA LEU A 283 3.20 -16.08 0.35
C LEU A 283 1.97 -16.97 0.59
N LEU A 284 1.90 -18.17 -0.03
CA LEU A 284 0.82 -19.14 0.21
C LEU A 284 0.78 -19.63 1.67
N GLU A 285 1.89 -19.55 2.39
CA GLU A 285 1.96 -19.87 3.82
C GLU A 285 1.54 -18.72 4.74
N SER A 286 1.38 -17.51 4.19
CA SER A 286 0.97 -16.33 4.96
C SER A 286 -0.51 -16.41 5.41
N PRO A 287 -0.90 -15.66 6.45
CA PRO A 287 -2.28 -15.67 6.96
C PRO A 287 -3.35 -15.34 5.90
N GLY A 288 -3.02 -14.52 4.91
CA GLY A 288 -3.93 -14.13 3.82
C GLY A 288 -4.39 -15.30 2.94
N PHE A 289 -3.67 -16.43 2.96
CA PHE A 289 -3.93 -17.64 2.20
C PHE A 289 -4.36 -18.84 3.07
N THR A 290 -4.70 -18.61 4.34
CA THR A 290 -5.19 -19.67 5.24
C THR A 290 -6.41 -20.40 4.66
N TRP A 291 -7.33 -19.66 4.05
CA TRP A 291 -8.52 -20.22 3.42
C TRP A 291 -8.17 -21.12 2.21
N LEU A 292 -7.18 -20.73 1.39
CA LEU A 292 -6.75 -21.53 0.24
C LEU A 292 -6.15 -22.85 0.70
N ARG A 293 -5.33 -22.81 1.76
CA ARG A 293 -4.76 -24.02 2.37
C ARG A 293 -5.84 -24.92 2.99
N PHE A 294 -6.91 -24.34 3.53
CA PHE A 294 -8.06 -25.10 4.01
C PHE A 294 -8.82 -25.75 2.85
N GLU A 295 -9.01 -25.06 1.72
CA GLU A 295 -9.67 -25.60 0.52
C GLU A 295 -8.92 -26.77 -0.11
N LEU A 296 -7.62 -26.93 0.14
CA LEU A 296 -6.90 -28.13 -0.30
C LEU A 296 -7.49 -29.43 0.27
N LEU A 297 -8.16 -29.37 1.43
CA LEU A 297 -8.85 -30.52 2.01
C LEU A 297 -10.06 -30.96 1.19
N GLU A 298 -10.69 -30.04 0.45
CA GLU A 298 -11.82 -30.33 -0.46
C GLU A 298 -11.34 -30.93 -1.79
N LYS A 299 -10.02 -31.03 -1.98
CA LYS A 299 -9.36 -31.55 -3.18
C LYS A 299 -9.83 -30.95 -4.52
N PRO A 300 -9.94 -29.60 -4.66
CA PRO A 300 -10.27 -28.99 -5.94
C PRO A 300 -9.21 -29.37 -6.98
N PRO A 301 -9.57 -30.11 -8.05
CA PRO A 301 -8.57 -30.76 -8.88
C PRO A 301 -7.64 -29.78 -9.62
N ALA A 302 -8.19 -28.66 -10.09
CA ALA A 302 -7.41 -27.62 -10.75
C ALA A 302 -6.44 -26.89 -9.80
N LEU A 303 -6.79 -26.72 -8.52
CA LEU A 303 -5.87 -26.14 -7.53
C LEU A 303 -4.71 -27.09 -7.27
N ILE A 304 -5.00 -28.38 -7.02
CA ILE A 304 -3.96 -29.39 -6.82
C ILE A 304 -3.06 -29.50 -8.05
N ALA A 305 -3.64 -29.52 -9.25
CA ALA A 305 -2.90 -29.56 -10.51
C ALA A 305 -2.02 -28.30 -10.69
N SER A 306 -2.52 -27.11 -10.34
CA SER A 306 -1.75 -25.87 -10.36
C SER A 306 -0.54 -25.95 -9.42
N LEU A 307 -0.74 -26.37 -8.17
CA LEU A 307 0.33 -26.47 -7.18
C LEU A 307 1.36 -27.55 -7.54
N ARG A 308 0.92 -28.70 -8.06
CA ARG A 308 1.83 -29.73 -8.58
C ARG A 308 2.59 -29.25 -9.82
N GLY A 309 1.94 -28.51 -10.70
CA GLY A 309 2.61 -27.90 -11.86
C GLY A 309 3.68 -26.90 -11.43
N ILE A 310 3.40 -26.07 -10.41
CA ILE A 310 4.41 -25.19 -9.80
C ILE A 310 5.60 -26.00 -9.26
N LEU A 311 5.37 -27.13 -8.58
CA LEU A 311 6.45 -28.02 -8.12
C LEU A 311 7.31 -28.54 -9.27
N MET A 312 6.71 -28.87 -10.42
CA MET A 312 7.46 -29.35 -11.60
C MET A 312 8.25 -28.25 -12.29
N ILE A 313 7.84 -26.99 -12.15
CA ILE A 313 8.58 -25.82 -12.68
C ILE A 313 9.81 -25.49 -11.82
N LEU A 314 9.73 -25.73 -10.51
CA LEU A 314 10.78 -25.35 -9.59
C LEU A 314 11.98 -26.31 -9.60
N PRO A 315 13.21 -25.78 -9.42
CA PRO A 315 14.31 -26.63 -8.97
C PRO A 315 14.01 -27.18 -7.57
N GLN A 316 14.74 -28.21 -7.14
CA GLN A 316 14.63 -28.81 -5.79
C GLN A 316 15.17 -27.84 -4.70
N SER A 317 14.46 -26.73 -4.51
CA SER A 317 14.76 -25.65 -3.56
C SER A 317 13.99 -25.84 -2.24
N LYS A 318 14.26 -24.98 -1.26
CA LYS A 318 13.47 -24.96 -0.01
C LYS A 318 11.99 -24.66 -0.27
N ALA A 319 11.66 -23.91 -1.32
CA ALA A 319 10.28 -23.63 -1.68
C ALA A 319 9.60 -24.88 -2.27
N PHE A 320 10.34 -25.66 -3.06
CA PHE A 320 9.90 -26.98 -3.50
C PHE A 320 9.55 -27.86 -2.29
N ASP A 321 10.47 -28.00 -1.32
CA ASP A 321 10.24 -28.81 -0.12
C ASP A 321 9.04 -28.32 0.69
N LEU A 322 8.87 -27.01 0.83
CA LEU A 322 7.77 -26.40 1.57
C LEU A 322 6.42 -26.74 0.93
N LEU A 323 6.30 -26.57 -0.38
CA LEU A 323 5.08 -26.89 -1.11
C LEU A 323 4.83 -28.40 -1.17
N GLN A 324 5.87 -29.21 -1.34
CA GLN A 324 5.76 -30.68 -1.32
C GLN A 324 5.21 -31.16 0.03
N LYS A 325 5.74 -30.65 1.15
CA LYS A 325 5.24 -30.94 2.50
C LYS A 325 3.80 -30.51 2.69
N ARG A 326 3.39 -29.37 2.12
CA ARG A 326 1.98 -28.92 2.18
C ARG A 326 1.07 -29.90 1.45
N LEU A 327 1.45 -30.32 0.24
CA LEU A 327 0.67 -31.25 -0.57
C LEU A 327 0.65 -32.67 0.00
N SER A 328 1.69 -33.11 0.69
CA SER A 328 1.74 -34.44 1.32
C SER A 328 0.76 -34.61 2.48
N LEU A 329 0.25 -33.50 3.04
CA LEU A 329 -0.78 -33.52 4.09
C LEU A 329 -2.18 -33.77 3.53
N ILE A 330 -2.37 -33.69 2.21
CA ILE A 330 -3.67 -33.90 1.57
C ILE A 330 -3.87 -35.41 1.39
N PRO A 331 -4.98 -36.00 1.87
CA PRO A 331 -5.26 -37.42 1.68
C PRO A 331 -5.22 -37.82 0.19
N SER A 332 -4.58 -38.94 -0.15
CA SER A 332 -4.33 -39.35 -1.54
C SER A 332 -5.60 -39.65 -2.38
N GLU A 333 -5.40 -39.54 -3.71
CA GLU A 333 -6.12 -40.08 -4.90
C GLU A 333 -7.43 -39.39 -5.37
N GLU A 334 -7.82 -39.30 -6.66
CA GLU A 334 -7.41 -39.89 -7.97
C GLU A 334 -6.63 -38.91 -8.91
N PRO A 335 -6.02 -39.38 -10.02
CA PRO A 335 -5.45 -38.50 -11.05
C PRO A 335 -6.48 -37.52 -11.63
N PHE A 336 -6.11 -36.24 -11.68
CA PHE A 336 -6.95 -35.18 -12.26
C PHE A 336 -7.21 -35.46 -13.75
N ASN A 337 -8.48 -35.70 -14.11
CA ASN A 337 -8.92 -35.73 -15.50
C ASN A 337 -9.43 -34.34 -15.91
N PRO A 338 -8.68 -33.59 -16.75
CA PRO A 338 -9.07 -32.25 -17.20
C PRO A 338 -10.35 -32.24 -18.06
N ASN A 339 -10.83 -33.40 -18.53
CA ASN A 339 -12.02 -33.54 -19.37
C ASN A 339 -13.30 -33.92 -18.59
N SER A 340 -13.25 -33.94 -17.25
CA SER A 340 -14.46 -34.14 -16.43
C SER A 340 -15.37 -32.91 -16.49
N SER A 341 -16.68 -33.11 -16.53
CA SER A 341 -17.71 -32.05 -16.69
C SER A 341 -17.70 -31.00 -15.56
N SER A 342 -17.15 -31.31 -14.39
CA SER A 342 -16.89 -30.38 -13.28
C SER A 342 -15.61 -29.53 -13.44
N SER A 343 -14.83 -29.77 -14.50
CA SER A 343 -13.50 -29.16 -14.73
C SER A 343 -13.47 -28.16 -15.90
N GLN A 344 -14.62 -27.82 -16.48
CA GLN A 344 -14.67 -26.85 -17.58
C GLN A 344 -14.32 -25.45 -17.09
N ILE A 345 -13.31 -24.84 -17.73
CA ILE A 345 -12.99 -23.42 -17.53
C ILE A 345 -14.18 -22.57 -17.99
N SER A 346 -14.57 -21.57 -17.20
CA SER A 346 -15.65 -20.67 -17.60
C SER A 346 -15.26 -19.92 -18.90
N SER A 347 -16.25 -19.48 -19.67
CA SER A 347 -16.02 -18.66 -20.88
C SER A 347 -15.14 -17.45 -20.58
N ASP A 348 -15.36 -16.84 -19.42
CA ASP A 348 -14.65 -15.65 -18.97
C ASP A 348 -13.20 -15.99 -18.63
N ASP A 349 -12.96 -17.03 -17.82
CA ASP A 349 -11.61 -17.47 -17.48
C ASP A 349 -10.83 -17.94 -18.72
N LEU A 350 -11.51 -18.53 -19.72
CA LEU A 350 -10.89 -18.92 -20.99
C LEU A 350 -10.40 -17.69 -21.76
N ALA A 351 -11.20 -16.61 -21.80
CA ALA A 351 -10.80 -15.35 -22.43
C ALA A 351 -9.58 -14.74 -21.72
N LEU A 352 -9.60 -14.69 -20.38
CA LEU A 352 -8.49 -14.18 -19.57
C LEU A 352 -7.21 -14.99 -19.76
N SER A 353 -7.33 -16.33 -19.85
CA SER A 353 -6.21 -17.21 -20.13
C SER A 353 -5.61 -16.93 -21.51
N LYS A 354 -6.45 -16.79 -22.54
CA LYS A 354 -5.98 -16.46 -23.90
C LYS A 354 -5.28 -15.11 -23.95
N MET A 355 -5.76 -14.12 -23.18
CA MET A 355 -5.10 -12.81 -23.07
C MET A 355 -3.68 -12.95 -22.51
N LEU A 356 -3.49 -13.74 -21.46
CA LEU A 356 -2.17 -13.99 -20.86
C LEU A 356 -1.25 -14.72 -21.84
N SER A 357 -1.70 -15.82 -22.44
CA SER A 357 -0.87 -16.61 -23.37
C SER A 357 -0.47 -15.80 -24.61
N LYS A 358 -1.37 -15.00 -25.17
CA LYS A 358 -1.04 -14.12 -26.31
C LYS A 358 0.03 -13.08 -25.94
N LYS A 359 -0.02 -12.56 -24.72
CA LYS A 359 0.88 -11.51 -24.25
C LYS A 359 2.28 -12.03 -23.90
N ILE A 360 2.38 -13.28 -23.45
CA ILE A 360 3.67 -13.93 -23.19
C ILE A 360 4.38 -14.35 -24.48
N ASN A 361 3.63 -14.66 -25.53
CA ASN A 361 4.16 -15.09 -26.83
C ASN A 361 4.48 -13.93 -27.80
N LEU A 362 4.26 -12.68 -27.38
CA LEU A 362 4.69 -11.45 -28.07
C LEU A 362 5.94 -10.92 -27.38
#